data_AF-A0A6V8NWE5-F1
#
_entry.id   AF-A0A6V8NWE5-F1
#
_cell.length_a   1.000
_cell.length_b   1.000
_cell.length_c   1.000
_cell.angle_alpha   90.00
_cell.angle_beta   90.00
_cell.angle_gamma   90.00
#
_symmetry.space_group_name_H-M   'P 1'
#
loop_
_entity.id
_entity.type
_entity.pdbx_description
1 polymer ?
#
loop_
_entity_poly.entity_id
_entity_poly.type
_entity_poly.pdbx_seq_one_letter_code
_entity_poly.pdbx_strand_id
1 'polypeptide(L)'
;FDLETEVAITEAKSGLPRKDAEKIVLVVRGLRESGKCEFAPTVRGCIMIAKTVKVLNGSVDAKDGIFRDICQDVLASETTRLGSKANEARVKEMVRNLISKYC
;
A
#
# COMPACT_ATOMS: atom_id res chain seq x y z
N PHE A 1 -1.70 -14.00 -6.31
CA PHE A 1 -3.17 -13.98 -6.47
C PHE A 1 -3.53 -13.02 -7.60
N ASP A 2 -4.64 -13.24 -8.29
CA ASP A 2 -5.23 -12.22 -9.18
C ASP A 2 -5.74 -11.01 -8.37
N LEU A 3 -6.12 -9.94 -9.08
CA LEU A 3 -6.57 -8.70 -8.47
C LEU A 3 -7.82 -8.92 -7.61
N GLU A 4 -8.81 -9.62 -8.15
CA GLU A 4 -10.10 -9.84 -7.48
C GLU A 4 -9.92 -10.57 -6.14
N THR A 5 -9.06 -11.59 -6.12
CA THR A 5 -8.72 -12.36 -4.93
C THR A 5 -8.00 -11.49 -3.90
N GLU A 6 -7.03 -10.66 -4.30
CA GLU A 6 -6.35 -9.75 -3.36
C GLU A 6 -7.32 -8.70 -2.77
N VAL A 7 -8.25 -8.17 -3.58
CA VAL A 7 -9.30 -7.24 -3.13
C VAL A 7 -10.25 -7.91 -2.14
N ALA A 8 -10.76 -9.10 -2.46
CA ALA A 8 -11.67 -9.85 -1.58
C ALA A 8 -11.00 -10.21 -0.24
N ILE A 9 -9.73 -10.61 -0.26
CA ILE A 9 -8.96 -10.87 0.97
C ILE A 9 -8.82 -9.58 1.80
N THR A 10 -8.43 -8.47 1.15
CA THR A 10 -8.19 -7.19 1.83
C THR A 10 -9.49 -6.66 2.45
N GLU A 11 -10.59 -6.71 1.71
CA GLU A 11 -11.94 -6.37 2.17
C GLU A 11 -12.33 -7.22 3.38
N ALA A 12 -12.32 -8.55 3.25
CA ALA A 12 -12.76 -9.46 4.32
C ALA A 12 -11.91 -9.38 5.59
N LYS A 13 -10.60 -9.13 5.46
CA LYS A 13 -9.67 -9.08 6.60
C LYS A 13 -9.59 -7.72 7.28
N SER A 14 -9.96 -6.62 6.60
CA SER A 14 -9.94 -5.27 7.19
C SER A 14 -11.35 -4.76 7.54
N GLY A 15 -12.37 -5.22 6.82
CA GLY A 15 -13.72 -4.67 6.85
C GLY A 15 -13.78 -3.22 6.33
N LEU A 16 -12.85 -2.81 5.45
CA LEU A 16 -13.02 -1.61 4.63
C LEU A 16 -13.99 -1.89 3.48
N PRO A 17 -14.67 -0.86 2.94
CA PRO A 17 -15.46 -1.00 1.73
C PRO A 17 -14.61 -1.55 0.58
N ARG A 18 -15.21 -2.38 -0.29
CA ARG A 18 -14.53 -2.99 -1.45
C ARG A 18 -13.74 -1.98 -2.29
N LYS A 19 -14.33 -0.81 -2.55
CA LYS A 19 -13.70 0.27 -3.31
C LYS A 19 -12.38 0.74 -2.69
N ASP A 20 -12.34 0.86 -1.37
CA ASP A 20 -11.14 1.30 -0.66
C ASP A 20 -10.10 0.17 -0.58
N ALA A 21 -10.55 -1.07 -0.40
CA ALA A 21 -9.67 -2.24 -0.48
C ALA A 21 -9.02 -2.35 -1.87
N GLU A 22 -9.76 -2.09 -2.94
CA GLU A 22 -9.27 -2.09 -4.32
C GLU A 22 -8.18 -1.04 -4.54
N LYS A 23 -8.40 0.21 -4.10
CA LYS A 23 -7.37 1.26 -4.16
C LYS A 23 -6.06 0.83 -3.51
N ILE A 24 -6.13 0.29 -2.29
CA ILE A 24 -4.95 -0.20 -1.57
C ILE A 24 -4.24 -1.30 -2.35
N VAL A 25 -4.99 -2.29 -2.85
CA VAL A 25 -4.42 -3.40 -3.63
C VAL A 25 -3.73 -2.88 -4.89
N LEU A 26 -4.32 -1.93 -5.61
CA LEU A 26 -3.72 -1.35 -6.81
C LEU A 26 -2.41 -0.61 -6.51
N VAL A 27 -2.33 0.12 -5.40
CA VAL A 27 -1.06 0.75 -4.94
C VAL A 27 0.00 -0.31 -4.68
N VAL A 28 -0.33 -1.35 -3.91
CA VAL A 28 0.64 -2.41 -3.54
C VAL A 28 1.08 -3.23 -4.76
N ARG A 29 0.15 -3.57 -5.66
CA ARG A 29 0.46 -4.25 -6.93
C ARG A 29 1.31 -3.38 -7.85
N GLY A 30 0.96 -2.12 -8.01
CA GLY A 30 1.74 -1.21 -8.85
C GLY A 30 3.18 -1.03 -8.34
N LEU A 31 3.38 -1.05 -7.02
CA LEU A 31 4.73 -1.04 -6.44
C LEU A 31 5.47 -2.35 -6.75
N ARG A 32 4.81 -3.50 -6.55
CA ARG A 32 5.35 -4.83 -6.84
C ARG A 32 5.76 -5.00 -8.31
N GLU A 33 4.90 -4.55 -9.22
CA GLU A 33 5.07 -4.65 -10.68
C GLU A 33 6.11 -3.65 -11.21
N SER A 34 6.53 -2.66 -10.42
CA SER A 34 7.59 -1.72 -10.82
C SER A 34 8.96 -2.38 -11.01
N GLY A 35 9.19 -3.55 -10.42
CA GLY A 35 10.48 -4.24 -10.40
C GLY A 35 11.59 -3.51 -9.63
N LYS A 36 11.27 -2.42 -8.91
CA LYS A 36 12.24 -1.59 -8.18
C LYS A 36 12.33 -1.89 -6.69
N CYS A 37 11.58 -2.88 -6.21
CA CYS A 37 11.60 -3.32 -4.82
C CYS A 37 12.61 -4.47 -4.65
N GLU A 38 13.40 -4.42 -3.57
CA GLU A 38 14.28 -5.54 -3.20
C GLU A 38 13.44 -6.76 -2.81
N PHE A 39 12.35 -6.50 -2.09
CA PHE A 39 11.34 -7.49 -1.72
C PHE A 39 9.98 -7.03 -2.21
N ALA A 40 9.30 -7.88 -2.97
CA ALA A 40 7.97 -7.61 -3.47
C ALA A 40 6.94 -7.54 -2.32
N PRO A 41 6.17 -6.43 -2.18
CA PRO A 41 5.12 -6.38 -1.17
C PRO A 41 3.98 -7.34 -1.55
N THR A 42 3.24 -7.81 -0.55
CA THR A 42 2.23 -8.88 -0.70
C THR A 42 0.86 -8.44 -0.22
N VAL A 43 -0.14 -9.33 -0.31
CA VAL A 43 -1.48 -9.09 0.27
C VAL A 43 -1.43 -8.78 1.79
N ARG A 44 -0.37 -9.19 2.50
CA ARG A 44 -0.17 -8.83 3.91
C ARG A 44 0.02 -7.32 4.11
N GLY A 45 0.77 -6.67 3.23
CA GLY A 45 0.92 -5.21 3.21
C GLY A 45 -0.41 -4.52 2.97
N CYS A 46 -1.26 -5.04 2.07
CA CYS A 46 -2.61 -4.52 1.86
C CYS A 46 -3.45 -4.58 3.15
N ILE A 47 -3.43 -5.73 3.85
CA ILE A 47 -4.18 -5.94 5.09
C ILE A 47 -3.67 -5.01 6.19
N MET A 48 -2.35 -4.84 6.32
CA MET A 48 -1.75 -3.94 7.31
C MET A 48 -2.19 -2.49 7.09
N ILE A 49 -2.06 -1.98 5.85
CA ILE A 49 -2.50 -0.63 5.51
C ILE A 49 -3.98 -0.46 5.81
N ALA A 50 -4.83 -1.36 5.30
CA ALA A 50 -6.27 -1.27 5.44
C ALA A 50 -6.75 -1.28 6.91
N LYS A 51 -6.15 -2.15 7.74
CA LYS A 51 -6.48 -2.21 9.17
C LYS A 51 -6.03 -0.96 9.91
N THR A 52 -4.82 -0.48 9.66
CA THR A 52 -4.29 0.70 10.37
C THR A 52 -5.09 1.96 10.02
N VAL A 53 -5.43 2.16 8.74
CA VAL A 53 -6.29 3.28 8.30
C VAL A 53 -7.62 3.25 9.04
N LYS A 54 -8.26 2.08 9.10
CA LYS A 54 -9.54 1.90 9.79
C LYS A 54 -9.44 2.19 11.29
N VAL A 55 -8.40 1.68 11.95
CA VAL A 55 -8.18 1.90 13.40
C VAL A 55 -7.94 3.39 13.71
N LEU A 56 -7.24 4.10 12.82
CA LEU A 56 -6.96 5.52 12.97
C LEU A 56 -8.07 6.44 12.43
N ASN A 57 -9.21 5.89 12.01
CA ASN A 57 -10.32 6.61 11.38
C ASN A 57 -9.89 7.49 10.19
N GLY A 58 -8.88 7.05 9.42
CA GLY A 58 -8.45 7.70 8.19
C GLY A 58 -9.32 7.33 6.99
N SER A 59 -9.20 8.11 5.91
CA SER A 59 -9.83 7.83 4.61
C SER A 59 -8.83 7.27 3.61
N VAL A 60 -9.23 6.31 2.77
CA VAL A 60 -8.42 5.83 1.63
C VAL A 60 -8.52 6.82 0.46
N ASP A 61 -7.87 7.98 0.64
CA ASP A 61 -7.87 9.12 -0.28
C ASP A 61 -6.47 9.72 -0.39
N ALA A 62 -6.08 10.16 -1.59
CA ALA A 62 -4.75 10.74 -1.83
C ALA A 62 -4.48 12.04 -1.04
N LYS A 63 -5.50 12.69 -0.49
CA LYS A 63 -5.38 13.89 0.34
C LYS A 63 -5.33 13.59 1.84
N ASP A 64 -5.67 12.36 2.24
CA ASP A 64 -5.63 11.95 3.64
C ASP A 64 -4.19 11.70 4.09
N GLY A 65 -3.72 12.49 5.07
CA GLY A 65 -2.35 12.40 5.58
C GLY A 65 -2.06 11.07 6.27
N ILE A 66 -3.03 10.55 7.03
CA ILE A 66 -2.89 9.29 7.77
C ILE A 66 -2.68 8.13 6.78
N PHE A 67 -3.51 8.06 5.74
CA PHE A 67 -3.39 7.02 4.72
C PHE A 67 -2.04 7.07 4.01
N ARG A 68 -1.60 8.27 3.62
CA ARG A 68 -0.30 8.45 2.95
C ARG A 68 0.85 7.97 3.84
N ASP A 69 0.87 8.39 5.10
CA ASP A 69 1.95 8.04 6.02
C ASP A 69 1.99 6.54 6.29
N ILE A 70 0.83 5.90 6.49
CA ILE A 70 0.75 4.42 6.66
C ILE A 70 1.27 3.69 5.43
N CYS A 71 0.90 4.12 4.22
CA CYS A 71 1.40 3.51 3.00
C CYS A 71 2.92 3.64 2.89
N GLN A 72 3.48 4.80 3.26
CA GLN A 72 4.93 5.01 3.26
C GLN A 72 5.61 4.09 4.29
N ASP A 73 5.09 4.02 5.52
CA ASP A 73 5.68 3.24 6.60
C ASP A 73 5.67 1.74 6.29
N VAL A 74 4.52 1.20 5.89
CA VAL A 74 4.37 -0.23 5.58
C VAL A 74 5.21 -0.60 4.35
N LEU A 75 5.07 0.16 3.25
CA LEU A 75 5.69 -0.24 1.99
C LEU A 75 7.19 0.06 1.93
N ALA A 76 7.67 1.13 2.57
CA ALA A 76 9.11 1.31 2.70
C ALA A 76 9.72 0.17 3.53
N SER A 77 9.11 -0.18 4.67
CA SER A 77 9.63 -1.23 5.56
C SER A 77 9.60 -2.63 4.93
N GLU A 78 8.57 -2.97 4.16
CA GLU A 78 8.48 -4.29 3.52
C GLU A 78 9.43 -4.46 2.32
N THR A 79 9.80 -3.36 1.65
CA THR A 79 10.48 -3.43 0.35
C THR A 79 11.97 -3.11 0.39
N THR A 80 12.52 -2.70 1.54
CA THR A 80 13.95 -2.43 1.75
C THR A 80 14.48 -3.16 2.98
N ARG A 81 15.54 -3.98 2.85
CA ARG A 81 16.28 -4.51 4.02
C ARG A 81 17.66 -3.92 4.17
N LEU A 82 18.30 -3.54 3.06
CA LEU A 82 19.68 -3.06 3.06
C LEU A 82 19.82 -1.57 3.41
N GLY A 83 18.71 -0.85 3.66
CA GLY A 83 18.74 0.47 4.28
C GLY A 83 19.44 1.58 3.47
N SER A 84 19.64 1.39 2.16
CA SER A 84 20.19 2.46 1.32
C SER A 84 19.18 3.61 1.25
N LYS A 85 19.55 4.78 1.80
CA LYS A 85 18.73 6.00 1.77
C LYS A 85 18.24 6.36 0.37
N ALA A 86 19.03 6.07 -0.66
CA ALA A 86 18.65 6.31 -2.05
C ALA A 86 17.52 5.39 -2.54
N ASN A 87 17.53 4.12 -2.13
CA ASN A 87 16.45 3.18 -2.47
C ASN A 87 15.18 3.50 -1.69
N GLU A 88 15.30 3.82 -0.41
CA GLU A 88 14.16 4.24 0.41
C GLU A 88 13.47 5.47 -0.21
N ALA A 89 14.24 6.51 -0.58
CA ALA A 89 13.69 7.71 -1.22
C ALA A 89 12.95 7.40 -2.52
N ARG A 90 13.49 6.50 -3.36
CA ARG A 90 12.85 6.06 -4.61
C ARG A 90 11.54 5.30 -4.37
N VAL A 91 11.52 4.38 -3.40
CA VAL A 91 10.29 3.66 -3.02
C VAL A 91 9.24 4.65 -2.52
N LYS A 92 9.64 5.57 -1.64
CA LYS A 92 8.73 6.59 -1.09
C LYS A 92 8.09 7.44 -2.20
N GLU A 93 8.89 7.88 -3.17
CA GLU A 93 8.40 8.61 -4.35
C GLU A 93 7.44 7.78 -5.19
N MET A 94 7.77 6.52 -5.44
CA MET A 94 6.92 5.63 -6.20
C MET A 94 5.57 5.40 -5.52
N VAL A 95 5.56 5.19 -4.21
CA VAL A 95 4.33 5.05 -3.42
C VAL A 95 3.48 6.31 -3.54
N ARG A 96 4.07 7.51 -3.47
CA ARG A 96 3.31 8.77 -3.68
C ARG A 96 2.65 8.81 -5.05
N ASN A 97 3.39 8.47 -6.11
CA ASN A 97 2.85 8.48 -7.48
C ASN A 97 1.73 7.45 -7.66
N LEU A 98 1.84 6.27 -7.02
CA LEU A 98 0.82 5.24 -7.06
C LEU A 98 -0.44 5.64 -6.30
N ILE A 99 -0.29 6.27 -5.14
CA ILE A 99 -1.43 6.83 -4.38
C ILE A 99 -2.14 7.88 -5.23
N SER A 100 -1.43 8.83 -5.84
CA SER A 100 -2.06 9.84 -6.71
C SER A 100 -2.74 9.25 -7.94
N LYS A 101 -2.28 8.09 -8.42
CA LYS A 101 -2.86 7.42 -9.58
C LYS A 101 -4.16 6.68 -9.24
N TYR A 102 -4.23 6.05 -8.07
CA TYR A 102 -5.32 5.12 -7.75
C TYR A 102 -6.30 5.63 -6.67
N CYS A 103 -5.91 6.61 -5.86
CA CYS A 103 -6.68 7.02 -4.67
C CYS A 103 -7.33 8.39 -4.79
#